data_AF-A0A261AMY7-F1
#
_entry.id   AF-A0A261AMY7-F1
#
_cell.length_a   1.000
_cell.length_b   1.000
_cell.length_c   1.000
_cell.angle_alpha   90.00
_cell.angle_beta   90.00
_cell.angle_gamma   90.00
#
_symmetry.space_group_name_H-M   'P 1'
#
loop_
_entity.id
_entity.type
_entity.pdbx_description
1 polymer ?
#
loop_
_entity_poly.entity_id
_entity_poly.type
_entity_poly.pdbx_seq_one_letter_code
_entity_poly.pdbx_strand_id
1 'polypeptide(L)'
;MSDDAKKKQMMQNFLNRKRKMDLKVEEEKEDDQKPSTSSEKKEVEEIEKKKKEEEKYDKAKKALLFEAKRAKERAEQVGPQGYLKPKSLGTNKEFLRRTIESTMPRRKKNDE
;
A
#
# COMPACT_ATOMS: atom_id res chain seq x y z
N MET A 1 -32.32 8.66 39.37
CA MET A 1 -30.84 8.69 39.35
C MET A 1 -30.41 10.07 38.86
N SER A 2 -29.79 10.89 39.72
CA SER A 2 -29.34 12.24 39.36
C SER A 2 -28.32 12.21 38.22
N ASP A 3 -28.35 13.20 37.34
CA ASP A 3 -27.50 13.22 36.14
C ASP A 3 -25.99 13.27 36.47
N ASP A 4 -25.63 13.81 37.64
CA ASP A 4 -24.27 13.76 38.16
C ASP A 4 -23.79 12.33 38.49
N ALA A 5 -24.70 11.47 38.96
CA ALA A 5 -24.37 10.07 39.21
C ALA A 5 -24.08 9.33 37.89
N LYS A 6 -24.84 9.63 36.83
CA LYS A 6 -24.60 9.07 35.48
C LYS A 6 -23.27 9.55 34.91
N LYS A 7 -22.91 10.83 35.10
CA LYS A 7 -21.64 11.39 34.63
C LYS A 7 -20.44 10.77 35.34
N LYS A 8 -20.52 10.58 36.66
CA LYS A 8 -19.51 9.86 37.44
C LYS A 8 -19.36 8.41 36.99
N GLN A 9 -20.46 7.72 36.74
CA GLN A 9 -20.46 6.34 36.24
C GLN A 9 -19.82 6.23 34.85
N MET A 10 -20.10 7.15 33.92
CA MET A 10 -19.46 7.17 32.60
C MET A 10 -17.95 7.40 32.69
N MET A 11 -17.52 8.33 33.54
CA MET A 11 -16.09 8.60 33.76
C MET A 11 -15.38 7.36 34.34
N GLN A 12 -16.02 6.67 35.28
CA GLN A 12 -15.48 5.46 35.90
C GLN A 12 -15.39 4.31 34.88
N ASN A 13 -16.39 4.17 34.01
CA ASN A 13 -16.36 3.22 32.90
C ASN A 13 -15.24 3.53 31.88
N PHE A 14 -15.00 4.80 31.60
CA PHE A 14 -13.90 5.22 30.70
C PHE A 14 -12.53 4.89 31.30
N LEU A 15 -12.32 5.20 32.58
CA LEU A 15 -11.08 4.88 33.30
C LEU A 15 -10.85 3.36 33.39
N ASN A 16 -11.91 2.58 33.61
CA ASN A 16 -11.84 1.12 33.61
C ASN A 16 -11.53 0.56 32.22
N ARG A 17 -12.09 1.15 31.16
CA ARG A 17 -11.80 0.75 29.78
C ARG A 17 -10.36 1.08 29.39
N LYS A 18 -9.83 2.23 29.81
CA LYS A 18 -8.41 2.59 29.59
C LYS A 18 -7.47 1.63 30.31
N ARG A 19 -7.70 1.37 31.60
CA ARG A 19 -6.92 0.37 32.37
C ARG A 19 -6.93 -1.01 31.74
N LYS A 20 -8.08 -1.48 31.21
CA LYS A 20 -8.16 -2.76 30.50
C LYS A 20 -7.43 -2.77 29.15
N MET A 21 -7.36 -1.65 28.45
CA MET A 21 -6.61 -1.53 27.20
C MET A 21 -5.10 -1.49 27.49
N ASP A 22 -4.68 -0.75 28.52
CA ASP A 22 -3.27 -0.69 28.92
C ASP A 22 -2.80 -2.06 29.44
N LEU A 23 -3.61 -2.76 30.25
CA LEU A 23 -3.33 -4.14 30.65
C LEU A 23 -3.34 -5.13 29.49
N LYS A 24 -4.24 -5.00 28.50
CA LYS A 24 -4.19 -5.87 27.31
C LYS A 24 -3.00 -5.58 26.40
N VAL A 25 -2.58 -4.31 26.34
CA VAL A 25 -1.35 -3.90 25.66
C VAL A 25 -0.13 -4.40 26.42
N GLU A 26 -0.22 -4.61 27.74
CA GLU A 26 0.79 -5.29 28.55
C GLU A 26 0.72 -6.82 28.40
N GLU A 27 -0.45 -7.47 28.41
CA GLU A 27 -0.62 -8.91 28.18
C GLU A 27 -0.17 -9.31 26.76
N GLU A 28 -0.44 -8.50 25.73
CA GLU A 28 0.11 -8.70 24.38
C GLU A 28 1.63 -8.40 24.29
N LYS A 29 2.23 -7.81 25.34
CA LYS A 29 3.67 -7.55 25.47
C LYS A 29 4.37 -8.42 26.52
N GLU A 30 3.65 -9.21 27.31
CA GLU A 30 4.20 -10.00 28.44
C GLU A 30 4.56 -11.45 28.08
N ASP A 31 4.36 -11.90 26.84
CA ASP A 31 4.84 -13.22 26.39
C ASP A 31 6.29 -13.25 25.90
N ASP A 32 7.07 -12.18 26.11
CA ASP A 32 8.51 -12.14 25.82
C ASP A 32 9.35 -11.71 27.03
N GLN A 33 9.25 -12.46 28.14
CA GLN A 33 10.31 -12.47 29.16
C GLN A 33 11.02 -13.83 29.21
N LYS A 34 11.90 -14.05 28.23
CA LYS A 34 13.15 -14.80 28.45
C LYS A 34 14.28 -13.78 28.56
N PRO A 35 15.30 -13.97 29.41
CA PRO A 35 16.43 -13.07 29.45
C PRO A 35 17.28 -13.30 28.18
N SER A 36 17.08 -12.50 27.14
CA SER A 36 17.97 -12.49 25.98
C SER A 36 18.21 -11.09 25.41
N THR A 37 19.35 -11.01 24.77
CA THR A 37 20.23 -9.87 24.53
C THR A 37 19.61 -8.73 23.73
N SER A 38 20.02 -7.50 24.04
CA SER A 38 19.84 -6.31 23.18
C SER A 38 20.39 -6.50 21.74
N SER A 39 21.14 -7.57 21.49
CA SER A 39 21.74 -7.92 20.21
C SER A 39 20.74 -8.57 19.25
N GLU A 40 19.86 -9.45 19.74
CA GLU A 40 18.89 -10.18 18.90
C GLU A 40 17.85 -9.26 18.24
N LYS A 41 17.38 -8.21 18.93
CA LYS A 41 16.42 -7.24 18.33
C LYS A 41 17.03 -6.42 17.20
N LYS A 42 18.33 -6.10 17.27
CA LYS A 42 19.04 -5.40 16.19
C LYS A 42 19.27 -6.30 14.97
N GLU A 43 19.59 -7.57 15.19
CA GLU A 43 19.80 -8.53 14.12
C GLU A 43 18.52 -8.80 13.33
N VAL A 44 17.37 -8.93 13.99
CA VAL A 44 16.07 -9.13 13.32
C VAL A 44 15.68 -7.91 12.47
N GLU A 45 15.89 -6.68 12.97
CA GLU A 45 15.63 -5.46 12.20
C GLU A 45 16.55 -5.29 10.98
N GLU A 46 17.82 -5.68 11.08
CA GLU A 46 18.76 -5.63 9.96
C GLU A 46 18.43 -6.66 8.88
N ILE A 47 18.00 -7.86 9.26
CA ILE A 47 17.56 -8.91 8.33
C ILE A 47 16.31 -8.44 7.56
N GLU A 48 15.35 -7.79 8.23
CA GLU A 48 14.19 -7.22 7.56
C GLU A 48 14.54 -6.09 6.58
N LYS A 49 15.47 -5.21 6.95
CA LYS A 49 15.92 -4.13 6.05
C LYS A 49 16.58 -4.68 4.79
N LYS A 50 17.45 -5.68 4.94
CA LYS A 50 18.09 -6.37 3.81
C LYS A 50 17.07 -7.04 2.89
N LYS A 51 16.07 -7.73 3.44
CA LYS A 51 14.98 -8.31 2.65
C LYS A 51 14.18 -7.24 1.88
N LYS A 52 13.83 -6.13 2.52
CA LYS A 52 13.12 -5.02 1.88
C LYS A 52 13.95 -4.35 0.77
N GLU A 53 15.27 -4.29 0.92
CA GLU A 53 16.18 -3.78 -0.12
C GLU A 53 16.29 -4.75 -1.30
N GLU A 54 16.40 -6.04 -1.03
CA GLU A 54 16.41 -7.08 -2.07
C GLU A 54 15.10 -7.09 -2.86
N GLU A 55 13.95 -6.99 -2.20
CA GLU A 55 12.65 -6.86 -2.87
C GLU A 55 12.56 -5.60 -3.74
N LYS A 56 13.08 -4.46 -3.26
CA LYS A 56 13.14 -3.22 -4.05
C LYS A 56 14.04 -3.40 -5.28
N TYR A 57 15.17 -4.06 -5.11
CA TYR A 57 16.11 -4.34 -6.20
C TYR A 57 15.47 -5.24 -7.27
N ASP A 58 14.82 -6.32 -6.85
CA ASP A 58 14.10 -7.22 -7.76
C ASP A 58 12.96 -6.50 -8.48
N LYS A 59 12.23 -5.64 -7.77
CA LYS A 59 11.18 -4.81 -8.36
C LYS A 59 11.75 -3.85 -9.40
N ALA A 60 12.88 -3.21 -9.12
CA ALA A 60 13.56 -2.32 -10.06
C ALA A 60 14.05 -3.08 -11.30
N LYS A 61 14.67 -4.25 -11.10
CA LYS A 61 15.13 -5.14 -12.19
C LYS A 61 13.98 -5.57 -13.08
N LYS A 62 12.85 -6.00 -12.49
CA LYS A 62 11.64 -6.37 -13.24
C LYS A 62 11.07 -5.18 -14.01
N ALA A 63 11.03 -3.99 -13.42
CA ALA A 63 10.55 -2.78 -14.08
C ALA A 63 11.41 -2.38 -15.29
N LEU A 64 12.74 -2.47 -15.17
CA LEU A 64 13.66 -2.19 -16.27
C LEU A 64 13.49 -3.18 -17.44
N LEU A 65 13.42 -4.48 -17.14
CA LEU A 65 13.21 -5.51 -18.16
C LEU A 65 11.86 -5.35 -18.86
N PHE A 66 10.82 -4.98 -18.12
CA PHE A 66 9.49 -4.72 -18.67
C PHE A 66 9.48 -3.49 -19.59
N GLU A 67 10.07 -2.38 -19.16
CA GLU A 67 10.14 -1.16 -19.97
C GLU A 67 10.96 -1.38 -21.24
N ALA A 68 12.07 -2.14 -21.17
CA ALA A 68 12.88 -2.50 -22.34
C ALA A 68 12.10 -3.33 -23.38
N LYS A 69 11.36 -4.37 -22.93
CA LYS A 69 10.49 -5.17 -23.82
C LYS A 69 9.43 -4.30 -24.48
N ARG A 70 8.75 -3.46 -23.68
CA ARG A 70 7.72 -2.55 -24.17
C ARG A 70 8.26 -1.52 -25.17
N ALA A 71 9.46 -1.00 -24.94
CA ALA A 71 10.10 -0.03 -25.82
C ALA A 71 10.44 -0.67 -27.18
N LYS A 72 10.90 -1.93 -27.18
CA LYS A 72 11.10 -2.71 -28.40
C LYS A 72 9.80 -2.87 -29.18
N GLU A 73 8.76 -3.40 -28.54
CA GLU A 73 7.44 -3.62 -29.18
C GLU A 73 6.87 -2.32 -29.76
N ARG A 74 6.97 -1.21 -29.03
CA ARG A 74 6.52 0.09 -29.56
C ARG A 74 7.37 0.62 -30.69
N ALA A 75 8.69 0.40 -30.67
CA ALA A 75 9.54 0.79 -31.79
C ALA A 75 9.20 -0.01 -33.05
N GLU A 76 8.85 -1.28 -32.92
CA GLU A 76 8.35 -2.11 -34.02
C GLU A 76 6.98 -1.62 -34.55
N GLN A 77 6.07 -1.22 -33.66
CA GLN A 77 4.72 -0.79 -34.04
C GLN A 77 4.65 0.64 -34.61
N VAL A 78 5.43 1.58 -34.07
CA VAL A 78 5.31 3.02 -34.34
C VAL A 78 6.58 3.59 -35.03
N GLY A 79 7.62 2.77 -35.20
CA GLY A 79 8.90 3.18 -35.75
C GLY A 79 9.85 3.79 -34.71
N PRO A 80 10.94 4.47 -35.13
CA PRO A 80 12.00 4.96 -34.23
C PRO A 80 11.51 5.85 -33.07
N GLN A 81 10.40 6.57 -33.27
CA GLN A 81 9.79 7.43 -32.26
C GLN A 81 9.09 6.65 -31.14
N GLY A 82 8.73 5.38 -31.37
CA GLY A 82 8.02 4.52 -30.43
C GLY A 82 8.85 4.04 -29.23
N TYR A 83 10.18 4.07 -29.37
CA TYR A 83 11.10 3.69 -28.29
C TYR A 83 10.95 4.57 -27.04
N LEU A 84 10.71 5.87 -27.24
CA LEU A 84 10.47 6.79 -26.13
C LEU A 84 9.06 6.61 -25.58
N LYS A 85 8.92 6.56 -24.25
CA LYS A 85 7.61 6.68 -23.58
C LYS A 85 7.07 8.09 -23.81
N PRO A 86 5.92 8.27 -24.51
CA PRO A 86 5.33 9.59 -24.64
C PRO A 86 4.98 10.11 -23.25
N LYS A 87 5.30 11.39 -23.01
CA LYS A 87 4.92 12.06 -21.76
C LYS A 87 3.40 11.99 -21.67
N SER A 88 2.89 11.33 -20.63
CA SER A 88 1.45 11.39 -20.35
C SER A 88 1.12 12.85 -20.08
N LEU A 89 0.15 13.41 -20.81
CA LEU A 89 -0.37 14.75 -20.53
C LEU A 89 -0.74 14.82 -19.04
N GLY A 90 -0.49 15.97 -18.39
CA GLY A 90 -0.84 16.22 -16.98
C GLY A 90 -2.35 16.30 -16.72
N THR A 91 -3.15 15.71 -17.60
CA THR A 91 -4.61 15.67 -17.55
C THR A 91 -5.08 14.58 -16.59
N ASN A 92 -6.26 14.76 -16.02
CA ASN A 92 -6.95 13.71 -15.27
C ASN A 92 -7.12 12.45 -16.14
N LYS A 93 -6.48 11.34 -15.75
CA LYS A 93 -6.48 10.08 -16.50
C LYS A 93 -7.87 9.53 -16.71
N GLU A 94 -8.77 9.73 -15.75
CA GLU A 94 -10.17 9.29 -15.86
C GLU A 94 -10.95 10.11 -16.89
N PHE A 95 -10.71 11.42 -16.94
CA PHE A 95 -11.29 12.28 -17.97
C PHE A 95 -10.82 11.84 -19.36
N LEU A 96 -9.51 11.65 -19.55
CA LEU A 96 -8.95 11.22 -20.84
C LEU A 96 -9.51 9.85 -21.28
N ARG A 97 -9.63 8.90 -20.34
CA ARG A 97 -10.25 7.59 -20.61
C ARG A 97 -11.69 7.73 -21.09
N ARG A 98 -12.53 8.44 -20.34
CA ARG A 98 -13.95 8.67 -20.70
C ARG A 98 -14.09 9.34 -22.06
N THR A 99 -13.24 10.33 -22.34
CA THR A 99 -13.23 11.03 -23.63
C THR A 99 -12.88 10.08 -24.77
N ILE A 100 -11.81 9.28 -24.64
CA ILE A 100 -11.43 8.29 -25.65
C ILE A 100 -12.56 7.26 -25.85
N GLU A 101 -13.12 6.72 -24.78
CA GLU A 101 -14.23 5.75 -24.82
C GLU A 101 -15.47 6.34 -25.51
N SER A 102 -15.78 7.62 -25.28
CA SER A 102 -16.91 8.30 -25.93
C SER A 102 -16.73 8.43 -27.45
N THR A 103 -15.49 8.48 -27.92
CA THR A 103 -15.16 8.58 -29.35
C THR A 103 -15.01 7.22 -30.04
N MET A 104 -14.90 6.12 -29.29
CA MET A 104 -14.81 4.79 -29.88
C MET A 104 -16.19 4.30 -30.35
N PRO A 105 -16.26 3.55 -31.47
CA PRO A 105 -17.50 2.94 -31.91
C PRO A 105 -18.04 2.06 -30.78
N ARG A 106 -19.24 2.36 -30.28
CA ARG A 106 -19.92 1.47 -29.36
C ARG A 106 -20.11 0.15 -30.09
N ARG A 107 -19.45 -0.91 -29.62
CA ARG A 107 -19.73 -2.27 -30.08
C ARG A 107 -21.23 -2.47 -29.85
N LYS A 108 -22.01 -2.43 -30.93
CA LYS A 108 -23.42 -2.83 -30.88
C LYS A 108 -23.37 -4.23 -30.29
N LYS A 109 -23.91 -4.40 -29.08
CA LYS A 109 -24.24 -5.74 -28.62
C LYS A 109 -25.21 -6.23 -29.69
N ASN A 110 -24.87 -7.33 -30.35
CA ASN A 110 -25.85 -8.03 -31.16
C ASN A 110 -26.96 -8.39 -30.16
N ASP A 111 -28.10 -7.72 -30.31
CA ASP A 111 -29.32 -8.05 -29.60
C ASP A 111 -29.79 -9.37 -30.21
N GLU A 112 -29.43 -10.48 -29.56
CA GLU A 112 -30.18 -11.75 -29.62
C GLU A 112 -31.27 -11.73 -28.55
#